data_AF-A0A314XNQ8-F1
#
_entry.id   AF-A0A314XNQ8-F1
#
_cell.length_a   1.000
_cell.length_b   1.000
_cell.length_c   1.000
_cell.angle_alpha   90.00
_cell.angle_beta   90.00
_cell.angle_gamma   90.00
#
_symmetry.space_group_name_H-M   'P 1'
#
loop_
_entity.id
_entity.type
_entity.pdbx_description
1 polymer ?
#
loop_
_entity_poly.entity_id
_entity_poly.type
_entity_poly.pdbx_seq_one_letter_code
_entity_poly.pdbx_strand_id
1 'polypeptide(L)'
;MQALLAFKLGLVDDDNRLLSWGREVQNKDCCQWDGVYCSNHTGHVVKLDIGDQSLQGTISPKLVELQDLEYLNLSFNNFSRSQIPNFIGSLKILRYLDLSSAKFWR
;
A
#
# COMPACT_ATOMS: atom_id res chain seq x y z
N MET A 1 -3.98 -10.34 2.72
CA MET A 1 -2.96 -10.10 3.78
C MET A 1 -1.50 -10.27 3.32
N GLN A 2 -1.10 -11.33 2.61
CA GLN A 2 0.33 -11.56 2.28
C GLN A 2 0.97 -10.46 1.42
N ALA A 3 0.22 -9.92 0.44
CA ALA A 3 0.64 -8.77 -0.35
C ALA A 3 0.96 -7.53 0.52
N LEU A 4 0.07 -7.17 1.45
CA LEU A 4 0.26 -6.02 2.34
C LEU A 4 1.42 -6.21 3.32
N LEU A 5 1.64 -7.43 3.84
CA LEU A 5 2.80 -7.71 4.68
C LEU A 5 4.10 -7.65 3.90
N ALA A 6 4.13 -8.19 2.68
CA ALA A 6 5.28 -8.06 1.79
C ALA A 6 5.53 -6.61 1.37
N PHE A 7 4.47 -5.82 1.24
CA PHE A 7 4.56 -4.39 1.02
C PHE A 7 5.19 -3.70 2.23
N LYS A 8 4.68 -3.90 3.46
CA LYS A 8 5.27 -3.37 4.69
C LYS A 8 6.74 -3.73 4.86
N LEU A 9 7.15 -4.96 4.55
CA LEU A 9 8.56 -5.39 4.63
C LEU A 9 9.49 -4.63 3.69
N GLY A 10 8.98 -4.10 2.58
CA GLY A 10 9.74 -3.28 1.65
C GLY A 10 9.86 -1.81 2.08
N LEU A 11 9.11 -1.41 3.10
CA LEU A 11 9.03 -0.03 3.57
C LEU A 11 9.96 0.20 4.76
N VAL A 12 10.43 1.44 4.87
CA VAL A 12 11.05 1.98 6.09
C VAL A 12 10.03 2.93 6.71
N ASP A 13 9.69 2.68 7.96
CA ASP A 13 8.63 3.35 8.73
C ASP A 13 9.18 3.78 10.10
N ASP A 14 10.02 4.82 10.10
CA ASP A 14 10.70 5.31 11.31
C ASP A 14 9.71 5.94 12.32
N ASP A 15 8.58 6.45 11.82
CA ASP A 15 7.53 7.12 12.59
C ASP A 15 6.46 6.16 13.12
N ASN A 16 6.61 4.84 12.88
CA ASN A 16 5.66 3.81 13.30
C ASN A 16 4.22 4.04 12.78
N ARG A 17 4.07 4.56 11.55
CA ARG A 17 2.77 4.79 10.91
C ARG A 17 2.02 3.51 10.57
N LEU A 18 2.73 2.39 10.47
CA LEU A 18 2.17 1.08 10.14
C LEU A 18 2.05 0.18 11.38
N LEU A 19 1.92 0.72 12.59
CA LEU A 19 1.78 -0.07 13.83
C LEU A 19 0.59 -1.02 13.81
N SER A 20 -0.53 -0.61 13.21
CA SER A 20 -1.72 -1.46 13.10
C SER A 20 -1.50 -2.66 12.18
N TRP A 21 -0.48 -2.63 11.30
CA TRP A 21 -0.23 -3.67 10.32
C TRP A 21 0.58 -4.82 10.93
N GLY A 22 0.01 -6.02 11.00
CA GLY A 22 0.77 -7.18 11.44
C GLY A 22 -0.09 -8.37 11.82
N ARG A 23 0.55 -9.54 11.93
CA ARG A 23 -0.10 -10.78 12.38
C ARG A 23 -0.23 -10.86 13.91
N GLU A 24 0.59 -10.08 14.61
CA GLU A 24 0.71 -10.06 16.07
C GLU A 24 -0.28 -9.09 16.72
N VAL A 25 -0.95 -8.23 15.93
CA VAL A 25 -1.96 -7.29 16.41
C VAL A 25 -3.25 -8.04 16.75
N GLN A 26 -3.92 -7.65 17.84
CA GLN A 26 -5.22 -8.25 18.19
C GLN A 26 -6.20 -8.01 17.04
N ASN A 27 -6.76 -9.09 16.51
CA ASN A 27 -7.55 -9.16 15.28
C ASN A 27 -6.71 -9.18 13.98
N LYS A 28 -6.62 -10.35 13.36
CA LYS A 28 -5.79 -10.65 12.16
C LYS A 28 -6.38 -10.10 10.85
N ASP A 29 -7.45 -9.32 10.94
CA ASP A 29 -8.13 -8.76 9.80
C ASP A 29 -7.42 -7.50 9.30
N CYS A 30 -6.86 -7.57 8.09
CA CYS A 30 -6.19 -6.42 7.49
C CYS A 30 -7.13 -5.26 7.19
N CYS A 31 -8.45 -5.48 7.15
CA CYS A 31 -9.44 -4.44 6.95
C CYS A 31 -9.58 -3.50 8.16
N GLN A 32 -8.90 -3.79 9.27
CA GLN A 32 -8.79 -2.92 10.44
C GLN A 32 -7.46 -2.16 10.48
N TRP A 33 -6.59 -2.34 9.48
CA TRP A 33 -5.31 -1.64 9.44
C TRP A 33 -5.49 -0.22 8.91
N ASP A 34 -4.80 0.72 9.53
CA ASP A 34 -4.81 2.12 9.10
C ASP A 34 -4.42 2.22 7.63
N GLY A 35 -5.23 2.95 6.87
CA GLY A 35 -5.07 3.12 5.43
C GLY A 35 -5.55 1.95 4.57
N VAL A 36 -6.05 0.85 5.14
CA VAL A 36 -6.57 -0.31 4.39
C VAL A 36 -8.09 -0.35 4.48
N TYR A 37 -8.74 -0.40 3.33
CA TYR A 37 -10.19 -0.44 3.23
C TYR A 37 -10.61 -1.62 2.35
N CYS A 38 -11.60 -2.37 2.84
CA CYS A 38 -12.09 -3.56 2.19
C CYS A 38 -13.53 -3.40 1.72
N SER A 39 -13.90 -4.18 0.71
CA SER A 39 -15.30 -4.34 0.31
C SER A 39 -16.07 -5.09 1.38
N ASN A 40 -17.23 -4.56 1.79
CA ASN A 40 -18.14 -5.25 2.71
C ASN A 40 -18.79 -6.50 2.07
N HIS A 41 -18.70 -6.67 0.74
CA HIS A 41 -19.27 -7.82 0.03
C HIS A 41 -18.28 -8.98 -0.13
N THR A 42 -17.02 -8.66 -0.45
CA THR A 42 -16.00 -9.68 -0.77
C THR A 42 -14.93 -9.82 0.31
N GLY A 43 -14.80 -8.84 1.22
CA GLY A 43 -13.69 -8.76 2.16
C GLY A 43 -12.34 -8.45 1.51
N HIS A 44 -12.29 -8.23 0.19
CA HIS A 44 -11.05 -7.90 -0.51
C HIS A 44 -10.70 -6.43 -0.34
N VAL A 45 -9.40 -6.12 -0.37
CA VAL A 45 -8.88 -4.76 -0.27
C VAL A 45 -9.22 -4.00 -1.55
N VAL A 46 -9.97 -2.91 -1.41
CA VAL A 46 -10.42 -2.06 -2.53
C VAL A 46 -9.75 -0.70 -2.52
N LYS A 47 -9.27 -0.23 -1.35
CA LYS A 47 -8.56 1.03 -1.23
C LYS A 47 -7.36 0.87 -0.29
N LEU A 48 -6.21 1.36 -0.75
CA LEU A 48 -4.98 1.50 0.03
C LEU A 48 -4.56 2.96 0.01
N ASP A 49 -4.57 3.59 1.17
CA ASP A 49 -4.32 5.01 1.36
C ASP A 49 -3.29 5.23 2.47
N ILE A 50 -2.05 5.41 2.04
CA ILE A 50 -0.91 5.64 2.93
C ILE A 50 -0.15 6.89 2.47
N GLY A 51 -0.88 7.87 1.93
CA GLY A 51 -0.33 9.17 1.59
C GLY A 51 0.09 9.94 2.85
N ASP A 52 1.13 10.77 2.72
CA ASP A 52 1.63 11.66 3.78
C ASP A 52 1.96 10.93 5.09
N GLN A 53 2.66 9.81 4.98
CA GLN A 53 3.06 8.97 6.13
C GLN A 53 4.56 8.97 6.38
N SER A 54 5.32 9.90 5.77
CA SER A 54 6.79 9.93 5.85
C SER A 54 7.47 8.62 5.44
N LEU A 55 6.80 7.74 4.68
CA LEU A 55 7.28 6.40 4.37
C LEU A 55 8.44 6.44 3.38
N GLN A 56 9.36 5.51 3.54
CA GLN A 56 10.53 5.32 2.67
C GLN A 56 10.61 3.88 2.17
N GLY A 57 11.64 3.58 1.36
CA GLY A 57 11.97 2.23 0.93
C GLY A 57 11.51 1.92 -0.50
N THR A 58 11.08 0.68 -0.71
CA THR A 58 10.77 0.11 -2.03
C THR A 58 9.37 -0.46 -2.08
N ILE A 59 8.72 -0.30 -3.23
CA ILE A 59 7.37 -0.80 -3.44
C ILE A 59 7.42 -2.27 -3.85
N SER A 60 6.82 -3.14 -3.03
CA SER A 60 6.79 -4.58 -3.30
C SER A 60 5.95 -4.93 -4.53
N PRO A 61 6.46 -5.75 -5.48
CA PRO A 61 5.70 -6.21 -6.64
C PRO A 61 4.48 -7.07 -6.27
N LYS A 62 4.43 -7.60 -5.05
CA LYS A 62 3.27 -8.34 -4.55
C LYS A 62 2.01 -7.50 -4.41
N LEU A 63 2.10 -6.16 -4.45
CA LEU A 63 0.90 -5.32 -4.52
C LEU A 63 0.00 -5.65 -5.73
N VAL A 64 0.55 -6.22 -6.81
CA VAL A 64 -0.25 -6.70 -7.95
C VAL A 64 -1.26 -7.79 -7.56
N GLU A 65 -1.06 -8.49 -6.44
CA GLU A 65 -1.98 -9.52 -5.95
C GLU A 65 -3.29 -8.91 -5.39
N LEU A 66 -3.35 -7.58 -5.16
CA LEU A 66 -4.56 -6.86 -4.79
C LEU A 66 -5.43 -6.60 -6.03
N GLN A 67 -5.98 -7.67 -6.62
CA GLN A 67 -6.72 -7.61 -7.88
C GLN A 67 -7.99 -6.75 -7.83
N ASP A 68 -8.55 -6.55 -6.63
CA ASP A 68 -9.74 -5.74 -6.39
C ASP A 68 -9.40 -4.28 -6.00
N LEU A 69 -8.14 -3.86 -6.11
CA LEU A 69 -7.72 -2.52 -5.72
C LEU A 69 -8.22 -1.48 -6.72
N GLU A 70 -9.11 -0.60 -6.27
CA GLU A 70 -9.68 0.51 -7.05
C GLU A 70 -8.98 1.84 -6.77
N TYR A 71 -8.39 1.99 -5.57
CA TYR A 71 -7.76 3.24 -5.13
C TYR A 71 -6.39 2.97 -4.51
N LEU A 72 -5.37 3.64 -5.03
CA LEU A 72 -4.02 3.62 -4.47
C LEU A 72 -3.48 5.04 -4.30
N ASN A 73 -3.23 5.43 -3.05
CA ASN A 73 -2.56 6.68 -2.71
C ASN A 73 -1.23 6.41 -1.99
N LEU A 74 -0.15 6.82 -2.65
CA LEU A 74 1.23 6.77 -2.17
C LEU A 74 1.86 8.18 -2.07
N SER A 75 1.05 9.23 -2.25
CA SER A 75 1.52 10.61 -2.35
C SER A 75 2.25 11.10 -1.11
N PHE A 76 3.08 12.13 -1.28
CA PHE A 76 3.80 12.80 -0.18
C PHE A 76 4.68 11.88 0.70
N ASN A 77 5.14 10.75 0.15
CA ASN A 77 6.15 9.90 0.77
C ASN A 77 7.54 10.08 0.11
N ASN A 78 8.54 9.34 0.59
CA ASN A 78 9.91 9.39 0.06
C ASN A 78 10.34 8.05 -0.53
N PHE A 79 9.80 7.71 -1.70
CA PHE A 79 10.19 6.52 -2.48
C PHE A 79 11.35 6.77 -3.44
N SER A 80 12.29 7.63 -3.07
CA SER A 80 13.50 7.92 -3.85
C SER A 80 14.40 6.70 -4.11
N ARG A 81 14.20 5.60 -3.38
CA ARG A 81 14.89 4.32 -3.60
C ARG A 81 14.15 3.39 -4.57
N SER A 82 13.01 3.82 -5.12
CA SER A 82 12.15 3.03 -5.99
C SER A 82 11.85 3.76 -7.30
N GLN A 83 11.76 3.02 -8.40
CA GLN A 83 11.07 3.49 -9.60
C GLN A 83 9.56 3.40 -9.40
N ILE A 84 8.81 4.09 -10.26
CA ILE A 84 7.37 3.83 -10.42
C ILE A 84 7.21 2.37 -10.87
N PRO A 85 6.53 1.52 -10.09
CA PRO A 85 6.47 0.10 -10.43
C PRO A 85 5.63 -0.17 -11.68
N ASN A 86 6.21 -0.90 -12.64
CA ASN A 86 5.54 -1.23 -13.90
C ASN A 86 4.28 -2.10 -13.72
N PHE A 87 4.19 -2.86 -12.63
CA PHE A 87 3.04 -3.70 -12.33
C PHE A 87 1.77 -2.91 -12.02
N ILE A 88 1.86 -1.59 -11.76
CA ILE A 88 0.67 -0.75 -11.54
C ILE A 88 -0.28 -0.84 -12.73
N GLY A 89 0.24 -0.93 -13.96
CA GLY A 89 -0.57 -1.12 -15.16
C GLY A 89 -1.32 -2.46 -15.22
N SER A 90 -0.96 -3.44 -14.40
CA SER A 90 -1.63 -4.74 -14.29
C SER A 90 -2.83 -4.72 -13.34
N LEU A 91 -3.01 -3.66 -12.54
CA LEU A 91 -4.16 -3.47 -11.65
C LEU A 91 -5.38 -3.01 -12.47
N LYS A 92 -6.06 -3.96 -13.11
CA LYS A 92 -7.06 -3.70 -14.16
C LYS A 92 -8.26 -2.86 -13.74
N ILE A 93 -8.60 -2.86 -12.46
CA ILE A 93 -9.76 -2.13 -11.95
C ILE A 93 -9.37 -0.85 -11.19
N LEU A 94 -8.07 -0.50 -11.15
CA LEU A 94 -7.60 0.71 -10.49
C LEU A 94 -8.22 1.93 -11.18
N ARG A 95 -8.94 2.74 -10.42
CA ARG A 95 -9.63 3.95 -10.88
C ARG A 95 -8.94 5.23 -10.41
N TYR A 96 -8.29 5.16 -9.26
CA TYR A 96 -7.56 6.28 -8.68
C TYR A 96 -6.14 5.87 -8.35
N LEU A 97 -5.18 6.65 -8.84
CA LEU A 97 -3.76 6.50 -8.58
C LEU A 97 -3.17 7.87 -8.25
N ASP A 98 -2.64 8.00 -7.03
CA ASP A 98 -1.91 9.20 -6.63
C ASP A 98 -0.49 8.84 -6.19
N LEU A 99 0.46 9.28 -7.02
CA LEU A 99 1.90 9.16 -6.80
C LEU A 99 2.55 10.55 -6.66
N SER A 100 1.75 11.61 -6.49
CA SER A 100 2.23 12.98 -6.45
C SER A 100 3.19 13.18 -5.27
N SER A 101 4.25 13.97 -5.47
CA SER A 101 5.23 14.29 -4.43
C SER A 101 5.88 13.08 -3.73
N ALA A 102 5.84 11.88 -4.33
CA ALA A 102 6.32 10.64 -3.71
C ALA A 102 7.81 10.32 -3.99
N LYS A 103 8.51 11.22 -4.70
CA LYS A 103 9.95 11.17 -5.01
C LYS A 103 10.44 9.93 -5.78
N PHE A 104 9.57 9.21 -6.48
CA PHE A 104 9.99 8.14 -7.41
C PHE A 104 10.96 8.68 -8.47
N TRP A 105 12.02 7.93 -8.77
CA TRP A 105 12.89 8.24 -9.90
C TRP A 105 12.37 7.60 -11.19
N ARG A 106 12.68 8.22 -12.34
CA ARG A 106 12.29 7.77 -13.68
C ARG A 106 13.23 6.70 -14.19
#